data_AF-A0A2G6G4F8-F1
#
_entry.id   AF-A0A2G6G4F8-F1
#
_cell.length_a   1.000
_cell.length_b   1.000
_cell.length_c   1.000
_cell.angle_alpha   90.00
_cell.angle_beta   90.00
_cell.angle_gamma   90.00
#
_symmetry.space_group_name_H-M   'P 1'
#
loop_
_entity.id
_entity.type
_entity.pdbx_description
1 polymer ?
#
loop_
_entity_poly.entity_id
_entity_poly.type
_entity_poly.pdbx_seq_one_letter_code
_entity_poly.pdbx_strand_id
1 'polypeptide(L)'
;MLKKRNLLLTALLLLLTVLLLVASCSSEKTTEQATKETTRQTTTDNTATGEITRLTIAQFNADGEKYEGKLVEVEGTVDHVCSHSGKRMFIVGENPQDRVKIEAGDLGTFDMALQGSKVRVVAVGTVMKIDSAFLDNKAKEINAEESHENHSENHSGEQQEQQEQQEKGHGGHDHEHDNALAQIIELRRQLAESGKGYLAFCGLEAKSFEEIH
;
A
#
# COMPACT_ATOMS: atom_id res chain seq x y z
N MET A 1 49.13 -67.01 -6.17
CA MET A 1 49.31 -65.54 -6.31
C MET A 1 48.25 -64.83 -7.17
N LEU A 2 47.08 -65.44 -7.45
CA LEU A 2 46.03 -64.80 -8.26
C LEU A 2 45.03 -63.94 -7.45
N LYS A 3 44.97 -64.09 -6.11
CA LYS A 3 43.98 -63.38 -5.28
C LYS A 3 44.31 -61.91 -4.99
N LYS A 4 45.59 -61.50 -5.10
CA LYS A 4 46.03 -60.10 -4.93
C LYS A 4 45.86 -59.26 -6.20
N ARG A 5 45.80 -59.89 -7.39
CA ARG A 5 45.59 -59.21 -8.68
C ARG A 5 44.13 -58.82 -8.91
N ASN A 6 43.18 -59.59 -8.37
CA ASN A 6 41.76 -59.24 -8.42
C ASN A 6 41.38 -58.19 -7.37
N LEU A 7 42.10 -58.13 -6.23
CA LEU A 7 41.87 -57.10 -5.21
C LEU A 7 42.41 -55.72 -5.63
N LEU A 8 43.52 -55.69 -6.36
CA LEU A 8 44.07 -54.47 -6.97
C LEU A 8 43.26 -54.00 -8.18
N LEU A 9 42.67 -54.91 -8.98
CA LEU A 9 41.73 -54.53 -10.04
C LEU A 9 40.38 -54.04 -9.48
N THR A 10 39.84 -54.61 -8.41
CA THR A 10 38.60 -54.11 -7.79
C THR A 10 38.82 -52.79 -7.04
N ALA A 11 40.00 -52.56 -6.47
CA ALA A 11 40.34 -51.28 -5.84
C ALA A 11 40.61 -50.16 -6.85
N LEU A 12 41.13 -50.50 -8.05
CA LEU A 12 41.30 -49.54 -9.14
C LEU A 12 39.96 -49.21 -9.85
N LEU A 13 38.99 -50.14 -9.84
CA LEU A 13 37.65 -49.90 -10.37
C LEU A 13 36.75 -49.09 -9.40
N LEU A 14 37.01 -49.15 -8.09
CA LEU A 14 36.25 -48.41 -7.07
C LEU A 14 36.76 -46.98 -6.81
N LEU A 15 37.94 -46.61 -7.31
CA LEU A 15 38.51 -45.27 -7.16
C LEU A 15 38.24 -44.35 -8.36
N LEU A 16 37.63 -44.87 -9.45
CA LEU A 16 37.23 -44.09 -10.64
C LEU A 16 35.73 -43.70 -10.63
N THR A 17 34.95 -44.11 -9.64
CA THR A 17 33.51 -43.81 -9.53
C THR A 17 33.20 -42.64 -8.58
N VAL A 18 34.20 -41.88 -8.12
CA VAL A 18 34.04 -40.73 -7.21
C VAL A 18 34.23 -39.38 -7.93
N LEU A 19 34.15 -39.34 -9.27
CA LEU A 19 34.34 -38.07 -10.00
C LEU A 19 33.37 -37.84 -11.17
N LEU A 20 32.05 -38.03 -10.98
CA LEU A 20 31.03 -37.59 -11.95
C LEU A 20 29.62 -37.45 -11.34
N LEU A 21 29.45 -36.54 -10.37
CA LEU A 21 28.14 -35.96 -10.04
C LEU A 21 28.26 -34.45 -9.80
N VAL A 22 28.88 -33.76 -10.76
CA VAL A 22 28.68 -32.32 -10.94
C VAL A 22 27.71 -32.09 -12.10
N ALA A 23 26.77 -31.18 -11.84
CA ALA A 23 25.89 -30.53 -12.81
C ALA A 23 24.85 -31.42 -13.52
N SER A 24 23.74 -31.62 -12.82
CA SER A 24 22.43 -31.61 -13.47
C SER A 24 22.26 -30.28 -14.21
N CYS A 25 22.36 -30.29 -15.54
CA CYS A 25 21.69 -29.33 -16.42
C CYS A 25 21.83 -29.76 -17.87
N SER A 26 20.81 -30.42 -18.40
CA SER A 26 20.58 -30.52 -19.84
C SER A 26 19.17 -30.03 -20.13
N SER A 27 19.06 -28.72 -20.33
CA SER A 27 18.06 -28.08 -21.18
C SER A 27 18.63 -26.71 -21.56
N GLU A 28 19.50 -26.70 -22.57
CA GLU A 28 19.84 -25.49 -23.31
C GLU A 28 18.90 -25.40 -24.50
N LYS A 29 17.88 -24.54 -24.39
CA LYS A 29 17.54 -23.55 -25.40
C LYS A 29 16.90 -22.37 -24.68
N THR A 30 17.70 -21.33 -24.56
CA THR A 30 17.29 -19.93 -24.50
C THR A 30 16.08 -19.71 -25.39
N THR A 31 14.93 -19.53 -24.78
CA THR A 31 14.07 -18.41 -25.15
C THR A 31 14.02 -17.57 -23.90
N GLU A 32 14.56 -16.35 -23.99
CA GLU A 32 14.16 -15.26 -23.09
C GLU A 32 12.65 -15.07 -23.28
N GLN A 33 11.87 -15.91 -22.63
CA GLN A 33 10.54 -15.51 -22.21
C GLN A 33 10.78 -14.85 -20.87
N ALA A 34 10.61 -13.53 -20.84
CA ALA A 34 10.23 -12.84 -19.63
C ALA A 34 9.02 -13.60 -19.09
N THR A 35 9.29 -14.55 -18.18
CA THR A 35 8.26 -15.21 -17.42
C THR A 35 7.81 -14.12 -16.47
N LYS A 36 6.77 -13.39 -16.89
CA LYS A 36 6.07 -12.44 -16.05
C LYS A 36 5.43 -13.28 -14.96
N GLU A 37 6.18 -13.48 -13.88
CA GLU A 37 5.75 -14.19 -12.70
C GLU A 37 4.44 -13.52 -12.27
N THR A 38 3.32 -14.21 -12.45
CA THR A 38 2.01 -13.64 -12.13
C THR A 38 1.93 -13.52 -10.63
N THR A 39 2.11 -12.31 -10.13
CA THR A 39 2.02 -12.01 -8.70
C THR A 39 0.62 -12.34 -8.22
N ARG A 40 0.49 -13.36 -7.38
CA ARG A 40 -0.78 -13.72 -6.73
C ARG A 40 -0.57 -13.81 -5.23
N GLN A 41 -1.36 -13.06 -4.49
CA GLN A 41 -1.34 -13.07 -3.04
C GLN A 41 -2.72 -13.39 -2.50
N THR A 42 -2.79 -14.21 -1.46
CA THR A 42 -4.04 -14.70 -0.90
C THR A 42 -3.84 -14.96 0.59
N THR A 43 -4.73 -14.44 1.43
CA THR A 43 -4.77 -14.79 2.85
C THR A 43 -5.52 -16.12 3.02
N THR A 44 -5.02 -17.02 3.88
CA THR A 44 -5.62 -18.36 4.11
C THR A 44 -6.70 -18.35 5.21
N ASP A 45 -6.97 -17.21 5.85
CA ASP A 45 -7.98 -17.12 6.90
C ASP A 45 -9.37 -16.75 6.37
N ASN A 46 -10.26 -17.71 6.55
CA ASN A 46 -11.57 -17.84 5.95
C ASN A 46 -12.63 -17.20 6.88
N THR A 47 -12.77 -15.87 6.85
CA THR A 47 -13.86 -15.18 7.60
C THR A 47 -14.85 -14.44 6.69
N ALA A 48 -14.63 -14.43 5.38
CA ALA A 48 -15.60 -13.92 4.43
C ALA A 48 -16.07 -15.07 3.51
N THR A 49 -16.90 -15.96 4.03
CA THR A 49 -17.71 -16.87 3.21
C THR A 49 -18.98 -16.13 2.81
N GLY A 50 -18.92 -15.38 1.72
CA GLY A 50 -20.04 -14.60 1.19
C GLY A 50 -20.05 -14.60 -0.33
N GLU A 51 -21.21 -14.30 -0.92
CA GLU A 51 -21.33 -14.08 -2.36
C GLU A 51 -20.43 -12.90 -2.79
N ILE A 52 -19.52 -13.15 -3.74
CA ILE A 52 -18.63 -12.13 -4.28
C ILE A 52 -19.41 -11.33 -5.32
N THR A 53 -19.59 -10.03 -5.06
CA THR A 53 -20.21 -9.13 -6.03
C THR A 53 -19.14 -8.52 -6.93
N ARG A 54 -19.22 -8.77 -8.24
CA ARG A 54 -18.29 -8.16 -9.22
C ARG A 54 -18.72 -6.75 -9.57
N LEU A 55 -17.79 -5.80 -9.48
CA LEU A 55 -18.05 -4.38 -9.73
C LEU A 55 -16.93 -3.77 -10.55
N THR A 56 -17.27 -2.77 -11.37
CA THR A 56 -16.27 -1.81 -11.86
C THR A 56 -15.92 -0.82 -10.75
N ILE A 57 -14.77 -0.15 -10.85
CA ILE A 57 -14.38 0.88 -9.88
C ILE A 57 -15.38 2.05 -9.88
N ALA A 58 -15.93 2.41 -11.05
CA ALA A 58 -16.99 3.41 -11.16
C ALA A 58 -18.27 2.99 -10.37
N GLN A 59 -18.68 1.73 -10.47
CA GLN A 59 -19.84 1.21 -9.74
C GLN A 59 -19.61 1.20 -8.23
N PHE A 60 -18.39 0.84 -7.79
CA PHE A 60 -18.04 0.93 -6.38
C PHE A 60 -18.05 2.39 -5.89
N ASN A 61 -17.45 3.31 -6.63
CA ASN A 61 -17.38 4.73 -6.25
C ASN A 61 -18.75 5.41 -6.19
N ALA A 62 -19.70 5.02 -7.04
CA ALA A 62 -21.05 5.57 -7.04
C ALA A 62 -21.86 5.21 -5.77
N ASP A 63 -21.60 4.05 -5.18
CA ASP A 63 -22.47 3.43 -4.17
C ASP A 63 -21.68 2.71 -3.05
N GLY A 64 -20.47 3.18 -2.73
CA GLY A 64 -19.51 2.46 -1.88
C GLY A 64 -20.05 2.06 -0.50
N GLU A 65 -20.90 2.90 0.11
CA GLU A 65 -21.54 2.63 1.40
C GLU A 65 -22.38 1.34 1.39
N LYS A 66 -22.94 0.93 0.23
CA LYS A 66 -23.75 -0.30 0.13
C LYS A 66 -22.91 -1.58 0.28
N TYR A 67 -21.59 -1.46 0.15
CA TYR A 67 -20.67 -2.58 0.17
C TYR A 67 -19.86 -2.67 1.47
N GLU A 68 -20.17 -1.85 2.48
CA GLU A 68 -19.57 -1.95 3.81
C GLU A 68 -19.71 -3.38 4.36
N GLY A 69 -18.57 -4.00 4.71
CA GLY A 69 -18.49 -5.36 5.23
C GLY A 69 -18.79 -6.48 4.22
N LYS A 70 -19.02 -6.17 2.94
CA LYS A 70 -19.34 -7.16 1.89
C LYS A 70 -18.12 -7.50 1.03
N LEU A 71 -18.09 -8.72 0.52
CA LEU A 71 -17.10 -9.15 -0.46
C LEU A 71 -17.43 -8.60 -1.85
N VAL A 72 -16.43 -7.97 -2.45
CA VAL A 72 -16.47 -7.49 -3.82
C VAL A 72 -15.24 -7.97 -4.59
N GLU A 73 -15.38 -8.07 -5.90
CA GLU A 73 -14.27 -8.26 -6.82
C GLU A 73 -14.23 -7.08 -7.78
N VAL A 74 -13.07 -6.44 -7.88
CA VAL A 74 -12.81 -5.30 -8.76
C VAL A 74 -11.57 -5.55 -9.59
N GLU A 75 -11.55 -4.99 -10.80
CA GLU A 75 -10.37 -4.95 -11.66
C GLU A 75 -9.98 -3.51 -11.95
N GLY A 76 -8.68 -3.25 -12.06
CA GLY A 76 -8.17 -1.93 -12.38
C GLY A 76 -6.67 -1.92 -12.62
N THR A 77 -6.14 -0.78 -13.03
CA THR A 77 -4.69 -0.56 -13.18
C THR A 77 -4.15 0.08 -11.91
N VAL A 78 -3.06 -0.43 -11.37
CA VAL A 78 -2.41 0.14 -10.19
C VAL A 78 -1.80 1.50 -10.55
N ASP A 79 -2.34 2.54 -9.94
CA ASP A 79 -1.89 3.93 -10.07
C ASP A 79 -0.73 4.23 -9.10
N HIS A 80 -0.87 3.78 -7.85
CA HIS A 80 0.12 4.06 -6.82
C HIS A 80 0.16 2.96 -5.76
N VAL A 81 1.36 2.66 -5.28
CA VAL A 81 1.59 1.87 -4.06
C VAL A 81 2.35 2.77 -3.09
N CYS A 82 1.84 2.93 -1.87
CA CYS A 82 2.44 3.83 -0.89
C CYS A 82 3.88 3.43 -0.59
N SER A 83 4.84 4.28 -0.99
CA SER A 83 6.29 4.04 -0.87
C SER A 83 6.78 3.82 0.56
N HIS A 84 6.14 4.48 1.54
CA HIS A 84 6.58 4.39 2.94
C HIS A 84 6.26 3.05 3.60
N SER A 85 5.16 2.40 3.23
CA SER A 85 4.67 1.23 3.97
C SER A 85 4.27 0.05 3.09
N GLY A 86 4.00 0.24 1.80
CA GLY A 86 3.41 -0.78 0.93
C GLY A 86 2.00 -1.22 1.34
N LYS A 87 1.46 -0.75 2.47
CA LYS A 87 0.18 -1.23 3.04
C LYS A 87 -1.05 -0.75 2.29
N ARG A 88 -0.88 0.17 1.34
CA ARG A 88 -1.96 0.77 0.55
C ARG A 88 -1.56 0.77 -0.91
N MET A 89 -2.46 0.31 -1.76
CA MET A 89 -2.42 0.56 -3.20
C MET A 89 -3.65 1.37 -3.61
N PHE A 90 -3.54 2.03 -4.75
CA PHE A 90 -4.65 2.67 -5.41
C PHE A 90 -4.75 2.13 -6.82
N ILE A 91 -5.95 1.73 -7.21
CA ILE A 91 -6.23 1.27 -8.56
C ILE A 91 -7.22 2.22 -9.23
N VAL A 92 -7.08 2.37 -10.53
CA VAL A 92 -7.98 3.16 -11.38
C VAL A 92 -8.76 2.27 -12.34
N GLY A 93 -10.00 2.68 -12.62
CA GLY A 93 -10.88 2.03 -13.58
C GLY A 93 -10.55 2.40 -15.03
N GLU A 94 -11.51 2.18 -15.92
CA GLU A 94 -11.40 2.58 -17.33
C GLU A 94 -11.26 4.10 -17.47
N ASN A 95 -11.98 4.86 -16.64
CA ASN A 95 -11.77 6.29 -16.48
C ASN A 95 -10.71 6.51 -15.38
N PRO A 96 -9.60 7.21 -15.66
CA PRO A 96 -8.56 7.50 -14.66
C PRO A 96 -9.03 8.30 -13.45
N GLN A 97 -10.20 8.96 -13.54
CA GLN A 97 -10.82 9.65 -12.40
C GLN A 97 -11.50 8.68 -11.41
N ASP A 98 -11.86 7.48 -11.86
CA ASP A 98 -12.44 6.44 -11.01
C ASP A 98 -11.32 5.70 -10.29
N ARG A 99 -10.94 6.23 -9.13
CA ARG A 99 -9.83 5.72 -8.31
C ARG A 99 -10.34 5.19 -6.98
N VAL A 100 -9.83 4.04 -6.53
CA VAL A 100 -10.19 3.45 -5.23
C VAL A 100 -8.96 3.11 -4.40
N LYS A 101 -9.04 3.36 -3.09
CA LYS A 101 -8.02 2.98 -2.10
C LYS A 101 -8.22 1.52 -1.69
N ILE A 102 -7.15 0.73 -1.74
CA ILE A 102 -7.11 -0.65 -1.27
C ILE A 102 -6.05 -0.78 -0.18
N GLU A 103 -6.45 -1.26 0.98
CA GLU A 103 -5.57 -1.59 2.09
C GLU A 103 -5.18 -3.07 2.03
N ALA A 104 -3.93 -3.39 2.35
CA ALA A 104 -3.41 -4.75 2.28
C ALA A 104 -4.03 -5.68 3.33
N GLY A 105 -4.47 -5.14 4.48
CA GLY A 105 -4.96 -5.93 5.60
C GLY A 105 -3.96 -7.04 5.97
N ASP A 106 -4.46 -8.26 6.04
CA ASP A 106 -3.68 -9.46 6.37
C ASP A 106 -2.68 -9.89 5.28
N LEU A 107 -2.78 -9.32 4.07
CA LEU A 107 -1.75 -9.50 3.03
C LEU A 107 -0.44 -8.77 3.40
N GLY A 108 -0.45 -7.87 4.39
CA GLY A 108 0.74 -7.17 4.86
C GLY A 108 1.11 -5.98 3.96
N THR A 109 1.72 -6.22 2.80
CA THR A 109 2.21 -5.16 1.90
C THR A 109 2.07 -5.53 0.43
N PHE A 110 1.84 -4.52 -0.41
CA PHE A 110 1.90 -4.63 -1.87
C PHE A 110 3.30 -4.28 -2.37
N ASP A 111 3.75 -4.97 -3.41
CA ASP A 111 5.00 -4.66 -4.10
C ASP A 111 4.86 -3.37 -4.92
N MET A 112 5.86 -2.49 -4.86
CA MET A 112 5.91 -1.28 -5.68
C MET A 112 6.01 -1.58 -7.17
N ALA A 113 6.53 -2.75 -7.55
CA ALA A 113 6.59 -3.21 -8.93
C ALA A 113 5.21 -3.39 -9.58
N LEU A 114 4.13 -3.45 -8.80
CA LEU A 114 2.77 -3.52 -9.31
C LEU A 114 2.31 -2.23 -10.00
N GLN A 115 2.99 -1.10 -9.82
CA GLN A 115 2.60 0.17 -10.45
C GLN A 115 2.56 0.05 -11.98
N GLY A 116 1.41 0.42 -12.57
CA GLY A 116 1.12 0.28 -14.00
C GLY A 116 0.58 -1.09 -14.40
N SER A 117 0.63 -2.10 -13.53
CA SER A 117 0.04 -3.41 -13.80
C SER A 117 -1.47 -3.41 -13.63
N LYS A 118 -2.16 -4.25 -14.42
CA LYS A 118 -3.58 -4.52 -14.23
C LYS A 118 -3.73 -5.62 -13.18
N VAL A 119 -4.64 -5.44 -12.23
CA VAL A 119 -4.89 -6.38 -11.14
C VAL A 119 -6.37 -6.71 -11.02
N ARG A 120 -6.66 -7.92 -10.55
CA ARG A 120 -7.95 -8.32 -10.01
C ARG A 120 -7.82 -8.46 -8.50
N VAL A 121 -8.72 -7.82 -7.76
CA VAL A 121 -8.69 -7.80 -6.29
C VAL A 121 -10.02 -8.29 -5.75
N VAL A 122 -9.97 -9.29 -4.87
CA VAL A 122 -11.10 -9.68 -4.02
C VAL A 122 -10.89 -9.01 -2.66
N ALA A 123 -11.86 -8.22 -2.23
CA ALA A 123 -11.73 -7.36 -1.06
C ALA A 123 -13.05 -7.22 -0.30
N VAL A 124 -12.96 -6.77 0.95
CA VAL A 124 -14.11 -6.35 1.76
C VAL A 124 -14.28 -4.84 1.68
N GLY A 125 -15.49 -4.35 1.44
CA GLY A 125 -15.77 -2.92 1.45
C GLY A 125 -15.64 -2.30 2.84
N THR A 126 -14.96 -1.16 2.93
CA THR A 126 -14.76 -0.40 4.17
C THR A 126 -15.34 1.01 4.02
N VAL A 127 -15.90 1.55 5.10
CA VAL A 127 -16.44 2.92 5.13
C VAL A 127 -15.90 3.63 6.36
N MET A 128 -15.23 4.76 6.13
CA MET A 128 -14.86 5.70 7.18
C MET A 128 -15.85 6.85 7.17
N LYS A 129 -16.57 7.05 8.28
CA LYS A 129 -17.52 8.15 8.44
C LYS A 129 -16.85 9.29 9.18
N ILE A 130 -16.91 10.48 8.61
CA ILE A 130 -16.39 11.72 9.21
C ILE A 130 -17.58 12.62 9.50
N ASP A 131 -17.86 12.83 10.78
CA ASP A 131 -18.92 13.73 11.25
C ASP A 131 -18.34 15.03 11.83
N SER A 132 -19.22 15.93 12.27
CA SER A 132 -18.80 17.20 12.87
C SER A 132 -17.96 16.99 14.13
N ALA A 133 -18.28 15.99 14.96
CA ALA A 133 -17.57 15.75 16.21
C ALA A 133 -16.14 15.28 15.96
N PHE A 134 -15.93 14.42 14.95
CA PHE A 134 -14.61 14.02 14.49
C PHE A 134 -13.79 15.23 14.05
N LEU A 135 -14.37 16.10 13.23
CA LEU A 135 -13.70 17.31 12.74
C LEU A 135 -13.37 18.29 13.87
N ASP A 136 -14.25 18.43 14.87
CA ASP A 136 -14.02 19.28 16.03
C ASP A 136 -12.89 18.77 16.92
N ASN A 137 -12.82 17.45 17.14
CA ASN A 137 -11.72 16.85 17.89
C ASN A 137 -10.40 16.99 17.14
N LYS A 138 -10.38 16.71 15.82
CA LYS A 138 -9.19 16.88 14.99
C LYS A 138 -8.70 18.33 14.98
N ALA A 139 -9.61 19.30 14.91
CA ALA A 139 -9.23 20.71 15.00
C ALA A 139 -8.59 21.05 16.36
N LYS A 140 -9.10 20.51 17.47
CA LYS A 140 -8.50 20.73 18.79
C LYS A 140 -7.10 20.12 18.89
N GLU A 141 -6.88 18.93 18.35
CA GLU A 141 -5.57 18.28 18.32
C GLU A 141 -4.55 19.15 17.58
N ILE A 142 -4.89 19.62 16.38
CA ILE A 142 -4.05 20.49 15.56
C ILE A 142 -3.68 21.79 16.33
N ASN A 143 -4.66 22.47 16.93
CA ASN A 143 -4.41 23.69 17.71
C ASN A 143 -3.61 23.42 19.01
N ALA A 144 -3.73 22.23 19.60
CA ALA A 144 -2.98 21.86 20.80
C ALA A 144 -1.51 21.58 20.47
N GLU A 145 -1.23 20.93 19.34
CA GLU A 145 0.12 20.70 18.83
C GLU A 145 0.86 22.02 18.58
N GLU A 146 0.19 23.04 18.01
CA GLU A 146 0.73 24.40 17.85
C GLU A 146 1.11 25.06 19.20
N SER A 147 0.35 24.79 20.26
CA SER A 147 0.58 25.39 21.58
C SER A 147 1.76 24.79 22.35
N HIS A 148 2.14 23.55 22.04
CA HIS A 148 3.24 22.85 22.71
C HIS A 148 4.62 23.15 22.10
N GLU A 149 4.69 23.49 20.81
CA GLU A 149 5.96 23.87 20.16
C GLU A 149 6.40 25.30 20.51
N ASN A 150 5.45 26.20 20.80
CA ASN A 150 5.74 27.60 21.15
C ASN A 150 6.28 27.84 22.58
N HIS A 151 6.46 26.78 23.38
CA HIS A 151 6.96 26.90 24.76
C HIS A 151 8.43 26.50 24.96
N SER A 152 9.15 26.15 23.90
CA SER A 152 10.58 25.77 23.99
C SER A 152 11.53 26.87 23.50
N GLU A 153 11.34 28.13 23.89
CA GLU A 153 12.41 29.13 23.82
C GLU A 153 12.10 30.33 24.71
N ASN A 154 12.50 30.25 25.99
CA ASN A 154 12.55 31.42 26.85
C ASN A 154 13.73 31.35 27.84
N HIS A 155 14.84 31.99 27.45
CA HIS A 155 15.83 32.70 28.28
C HIS A 155 17.00 33.05 27.32
N SER A 156 17.49 34.27 27.14
CA SER A 156 17.66 35.38 28.07
C SER A 156 18.14 36.65 27.34
N GLY A 157 17.70 37.83 27.80
CA GLY A 157 18.60 38.98 28.01
C GLY A 157 18.83 40.00 26.88
N GLU A 158 18.25 41.19 27.10
CA GLU A 158 18.86 42.53 26.91
C GLU A 158 19.06 43.15 25.50
N GLN A 159 18.24 44.19 25.26
CA GLN A 159 18.55 45.51 24.66
C GLN A 159 19.25 45.60 23.29
N GLN A 160 18.54 46.09 22.26
CA GLN A 160 18.67 47.46 21.68
C GLN A 160 18.04 47.54 20.27
N GLU A 161 17.53 48.73 19.98
CA GLU A 161 16.96 49.18 18.72
C GLU A 161 17.93 49.06 17.54
N GLN A 162 17.47 48.53 16.40
CA GLN A 162 17.70 49.12 15.08
C GLN A 162 16.86 48.41 14.00
N GLN A 163 16.26 49.25 13.15
CA GLN A 163 15.54 48.86 11.95
C GLN A 163 16.48 48.33 10.87
N GLU A 164 15.85 47.57 9.97
CA GLU A 164 16.16 47.38 8.55
C GLU A 164 16.65 46.00 8.13
N GLN A 165 15.81 45.39 7.30
CA GLN A 165 16.16 44.57 6.14
C GLN A 165 17.09 43.38 6.40
N GLN A 166 16.50 42.20 6.59
CA GLN A 166 16.83 41.04 5.77
C GLN A 166 15.88 39.86 6.05
N GLU A 167 15.40 39.28 4.95
CA GLU A 167 15.30 37.83 4.79
C GLU A 167 14.44 37.09 5.83
N LYS A 168 13.11 37.15 5.65
CA LYS A 168 12.24 36.10 6.20
C LYS A 168 12.42 34.83 5.38
N GLY A 169 13.45 34.06 5.72
CA GLY A 169 13.40 32.61 5.56
C GLY A 169 12.14 32.12 6.29
N HIS A 170 11.13 31.70 5.53
CA HIS A 170 9.99 30.98 6.09
C HIS A 170 10.48 29.57 6.40
N GLY A 171 10.75 29.33 7.68
CA GLY A 171 10.86 27.99 8.23
C GLY A 171 9.57 27.24 7.88
N GLY A 172 9.71 26.09 7.23
CA GLY A 172 8.62 25.33 6.62
C GLY A 172 7.67 24.63 7.58
N HIS A 173 7.31 25.24 8.71
CA HIS A 173 6.38 24.65 9.69
C HIS A 173 4.98 25.28 9.65
N ASP A 174 4.86 26.58 9.39
CA ASP A 174 3.57 27.28 9.35
C ASP A 174 2.65 26.79 8.20
N HIS A 175 3.25 26.32 7.11
CA HIS A 175 2.50 25.86 5.93
C HIS A 175 1.77 24.53 6.14
N GLU A 176 2.21 23.68 7.07
CA GLU A 176 1.60 22.37 7.30
C GLU A 176 0.37 22.47 8.22
N HIS A 177 0.46 23.31 9.26
CA HIS A 177 -0.65 23.63 10.15
C HIS A 177 -1.79 24.35 9.41
N ASP A 178 -1.45 25.38 8.61
CA ASP A 178 -2.43 26.11 7.81
C ASP A 178 -3.13 25.20 6.78
N ASN A 179 -2.39 24.25 6.21
CA ASN A 179 -2.95 23.26 5.27
C ASN A 179 -3.89 22.28 5.98
N ALA A 180 -3.54 21.81 7.17
CA ALA A 180 -4.38 20.89 7.95
C ALA A 180 -5.71 21.54 8.38
N LEU A 181 -5.68 22.81 8.81
CA LEU A 181 -6.90 23.56 9.13
C LEU A 181 -7.74 23.86 7.87
N ALA A 182 -7.09 24.22 6.75
CA ALA A 182 -7.78 24.41 5.47
C ALA A 182 -8.52 23.13 5.01
N GLN A 183 -7.91 21.96 5.19
CA GLN A 183 -8.57 20.68 4.91
C GLN A 183 -9.81 20.46 5.78
N ILE A 184 -9.76 20.81 7.08
CA ILE A 184 -10.93 20.71 7.97
C ILE A 184 -12.05 21.65 7.51
N ILE A 185 -11.74 22.87 7.09
CA ILE A 185 -12.72 23.84 6.57
C ILE A 185 -13.43 23.26 5.34
N GLU A 186 -12.67 22.69 4.42
CA GLU A 186 -13.23 22.07 3.22
C GLU A 186 -14.10 20.85 3.53
N LEU A 187 -13.67 19.98 4.46
CA LEU A 187 -14.49 18.85 4.92
C LEU A 187 -15.78 19.31 5.60
N ARG A 188 -15.75 20.41 6.37
CA ARG A 188 -16.97 21.00 6.95
C ARG A 188 -17.92 21.53 5.87
N ARG A 189 -17.38 22.15 4.81
CA ARG A 189 -18.18 22.60 3.66
C ARG A 189 -18.86 21.43 2.97
N GLN A 190 -18.11 20.37 2.65
CA GLN A 190 -18.66 19.16 2.04
C GLN A 190 -19.70 18.49 2.94
N LEU A 191 -19.47 18.44 4.26
CA LEU A 191 -20.41 17.88 5.22
C LEU A 191 -21.75 18.63 5.19
N ALA A 192 -21.71 19.97 5.18
CA ALA A 192 -22.90 20.82 5.10
C ALA A 192 -23.66 20.62 3.78
N GLU A 193 -22.95 20.45 2.65
CA GLU A 193 -23.54 20.21 1.34
C GLU A 193 -24.13 18.80 1.19
N SER A 194 -23.55 17.81 1.87
CA SER A 194 -23.98 16.42 1.76
C SER A 194 -25.40 16.20 2.30
N GLY A 195 -25.85 17.01 3.27
CA GLY A 195 -27.12 16.84 3.98
C GLY A 195 -27.23 15.57 4.82
N LYS A 196 -26.24 14.67 4.73
CA LYS A 196 -26.05 13.49 5.56
C LYS A 196 -25.17 13.97 6.72
N GLY A 197 -25.50 13.69 7.98
CA GLY A 197 -24.73 14.17 9.14
C GLY A 197 -23.27 13.67 9.23
N TYR A 198 -22.74 13.06 8.17
CA TYR A 198 -21.39 12.57 8.00
C TYR A 198 -21.00 12.58 6.51
N LEU A 199 -19.69 12.63 6.25
CA LEU A 199 -19.08 12.27 4.97
C LEU A 199 -18.63 10.80 5.01
N ALA A 200 -18.88 10.04 3.94
CA ALA A 200 -18.43 8.66 3.82
C ALA A 200 -17.24 8.56 2.87
N PHE A 201 -16.12 8.08 3.39
CA PHE A 201 -14.94 7.72 2.61
C PHE A 201 -14.90 6.21 2.46
N CYS A 202 -15.22 5.74 1.26
CA CYS A 202 -15.27 4.31 0.95
C CYS A 202 -13.90 3.82 0.48
N GLY A 203 -13.55 2.60 0.86
CA GLY A 203 -12.33 1.92 0.45
C GLY A 203 -12.52 0.42 0.45
N LEU A 204 -11.42 -0.30 0.19
CA LEU A 204 -11.40 -1.75 0.13
C LEU A 204 -10.28 -2.28 1.04
N GLU A 205 -10.51 -3.42 1.68
CA GLU A 205 -9.47 -4.20 2.35
C GLU A 205 -9.28 -5.52 1.62
N ALA A 206 -8.10 -5.73 1.04
CA ALA A 206 -7.81 -6.87 0.19
C ALA A 206 -7.77 -8.20 0.98
N LYS A 207 -8.39 -9.23 0.41
CA LYS A 207 -8.30 -10.63 0.88
C LYS A 207 -7.44 -11.47 -0.07
N SER A 208 -7.47 -11.13 -1.35
CA SER A 208 -6.53 -11.65 -2.34
C SER A 208 -6.43 -10.70 -3.53
N PHE A 209 -5.31 -10.79 -4.25
CA PHE A 209 -5.20 -10.19 -5.57
C PHE A 209 -4.33 -11.02 -6.50
N GLU A 210 -4.51 -10.80 -7.79
CA GLU A 210 -3.65 -11.33 -8.85
C GLU A 210 -3.38 -10.26 -9.91
N GLU A 211 -2.17 -10.25 -10.43
CA GLU A 211 -1.84 -9.50 -11.65
C GLU A 211 -2.45 -10.19 -12.87
N ILE A 212 -3.06 -9.43 -13.77
CA ILE A 212 -3.72 -9.94 -14.98
C ILE A 212 -3.12 -9.29 -16.23
N HIS A 213 -3.12 -10.03 -17.34
CA HIS A 213 -2.47 -9.70 -18.60
C HIS A 213 -3.49 -9.62 -19.74
#